data_AF-A0A7C4VXV3-F1
#
_entry.id   AF-A0A7C4VXV3-F1
#
_cell.length_a   1.000
_cell.length_b   1.000
_cell.length_c   1.000
_cell.angle_alpha   90.00
_cell.angle_beta   90.00
_cell.angle_gamma   90.00
#
_symmetry.space_group_name_H-M   'P 1'
#
loop_
_entity.id
_entity.type
_entity.pdbx_description
1 polymer ?
#
loop_
_entity_poly.entity_id
_entity_poly.type
_entity_poly.pdbx_seq_one_letter_code
_entity_poly.pdbx_strand_id
1 'polypeptide(L)'
;MAKDTLTVQFRFQAAFETIQALRRALADAAVQRHLISLLRETAIPFLASQTEGDFDLRVALKVSAAGQTHQGPRSPLPKVEHGRLTWYDPYADRTNTVGAVGSVEWRQWLDGVGTRSFRYASDQGAFTAVKEKRRGRSVWYAHRRQGGHLKRVYLGQSANLTGAKLTEAARKLNSREVIRLTHQ
;
A
#
# COMPACT_ATOMS: atom_id res chain seq x y z
N MET A 1 22.02 -27.84 27.37
CA MET A 1 22.57 -27.97 26.00
C MET A 1 22.00 -26.85 25.15
N ALA A 2 22.86 -26.10 24.45
CA ALA A 2 22.42 -25.02 23.57
C ALA A 2 21.64 -25.61 22.39
N LYS A 3 20.39 -25.18 22.19
CA LYS A 3 19.64 -25.49 20.98
C LYS A 3 20.03 -24.46 19.93
N ASP A 4 21.00 -24.82 19.09
CA ASP A 4 21.37 -23.98 17.96
C ASP A 4 20.17 -23.88 17.01
N THR A 5 19.81 -22.65 16.66
CA THR A 5 18.63 -22.35 15.84
C THR A 5 19.08 -21.73 14.53
N LEU A 6 18.72 -22.38 13.41
CA LEU A 6 18.92 -21.83 12.07
C LEU A 6 17.60 -21.26 11.53
N THR A 7 17.62 -20.01 11.07
CA THR A 7 16.44 -19.31 10.51
C THR A 7 16.63 -19.08 9.01
N VAL A 8 15.70 -19.56 8.20
CA VAL A 8 15.64 -19.28 6.76
C VAL A 8 14.62 -18.17 6.49
N GLN A 9 15.04 -17.09 5.83
CA GLN A 9 14.18 -15.95 5.50
C GLN A 9 13.96 -15.85 3.99
N PHE A 10 12.70 -15.78 3.58
CA PHE A 10 12.32 -15.51 2.19
C PHE A 10 12.07 -14.02 1.99
N ARG A 11 12.84 -13.39 1.12
CA ARG A 11 12.64 -11.99 0.73
C ARG A 11 12.01 -11.95 -0.65
N PHE A 12 10.82 -11.36 -0.72
CA PHE A 12 10.12 -11.13 -1.97
C PHE A 12 10.42 -9.70 -2.44
N GLN A 13 10.95 -9.57 -3.65
CA GLN A 13 11.03 -8.30 -4.35
C GLN A 13 10.00 -8.34 -5.49
N ALA A 14 8.96 -7.53 -5.36
CA ALA A 14 7.89 -7.45 -6.33
C ALA A 14 7.31 -6.03 -6.32
N ALA A 15 6.43 -5.78 -7.29
CA ALA A 15 5.65 -4.57 -7.36
C ALA A 15 4.84 -4.33 -6.08
N PHE A 16 4.55 -3.06 -5.80
CA PHE A 16 3.86 -2.65 -4.58
C PHE A 16 2.52 -3.38 -4.40
N GLU A 17 1.70 -3.46 -5.45
CA GLU A 17 0.41 -4.17 -5.41
C GLU A 17 0.57 -5.67 -5.20
N THR A 18 1.57 -6.31 -5.81
CA THR A 18 1.88 -7.72 -5.58
C THR A 18 2.30 -7.94 -4.13
N ILE A 19 3.12 -7.05 -3.56
CA ILE A 19 3.47 -7.10 -2.14
C ILE A 19 2.23 -6.88 -1.26
N GLN A 20 1.29 -5.99 -1.63
CA GLN A 20 0.04 -5.82 -0.87
C GLN A 20 -0.91 -7.02 -1.01
N ALA A 21 -1.02 -7.61 -2.19
CA ALA A 21 -1.82 -8.80 -2.46
C ALA A 21 -1.26 -9.99 -1.68
N LEU A 22 0.06 -10.20 -1.73
CA LEU A 22 0.76 -11.19 -0.91
C LEU A 22 0.53 -10.89 0.57
N ARG A 23 0.65 -9.66 1.04
CA ARG A 23 0.35 -9.33 2.45
C ARG A 23 -1.09 -9.65 2.85
N ARG A 24 -2.07 -9.36 2.00
CA ARG A 24 -3.48 -9.68 2.26
C ARG A 24 -3.71 -11.19 2.29
N ALA A 25 -3.20 -11.91 1.30
CA ALA A 25 -3.28 -13.36 1.25
C ALA A 25 -2.60 -13.99 2.47
N LEU A 26 -1.40 -13.51 2.82
CA LEU A 26 -0.65 -13.99 3.97
C LEU A 26 -1.20 -13.50 5.32
N ALA A 27 -2.20 -12.60 5.35
CA ALA A 27 -2.93 -12.25 6.57
C ALA A 27 -4.13 -13.19 6.83
N ASP A 28 -4.53 -13.96 5.82
CA ASP A 28 -5.59 -14.96 5.94
C ASP A 28 -5.06 -16.22 6.64
N ALA A 29 -5.71 -16.63 7.73
CA ALA A 29 -5.29 -17.76 8.54
C ALA A 29 -5.39 -19.11 7.78
N ALA A 30 -6.33 -19.26 6.84
CA ALA A 30 -6.44 -20.46 6.01
C ALA A 30 -5.27 -20.55 5.02
N VAL A 31 -4.91 -19.43 4.37
CA VAL A 31 -3.75 -19.36 3.48
C VAL A 31 -2.45 -19.61 4.25
N GLN A 32 -2.30 -19.04 5.45
CA GLN A 32 -1.15 -19.31 6.31
C GLN A 32 -1.03 -20.80 6.68
N ARG A 33 -2.14 -21.43 7.12
CA ARG A 33 -2.15 -22.86 7.44
C ARG A 33 -1.77 -23.71 6.23
N HIS A 34 -2.32 -23.38 5.06
CA HIS A 34 -2.04 -24.10 3.83
C HIS A 34 -0.56 -23.99 3.42
N LEU A 35 0.03 -22.79 3.43
CA LEU A 35 1.45 -22.60 3.13
C LEU A 35 2.37 -23.28 4.16
N ILE A 36 2.02 -23.24 5.44
CA ILE A 36 2.76 -23.96 6.48
C ILE A 36 2.71 -25.47 6.23
N SER A 37 1.55 -26.02 5.84
CA SER A 37 1.41 -27.44 5.48
C SER A 37 2.31 -27.81 4.32
N LEU A 38 2.23 -27.06 3.21
CA LEU A 38 3.05 -27.28 2.03
C LEU A 38 4.55 -27.24 2.35
N LEU A 39 4.98 -26.27 3.17
CA LEU A 39 6.37 -26.19 3.61
C LEU A 39 6.79 -27.36 4.50
N ARG A 40 5.92 -27.84 5.39
CA ARG A 40 6.22 -29.03 6.20
C ARG A 40 6.32 -30.29 5.35
N GLU A 41 5.36 -30.51 4.47
CA GLU A 41 5.29 -31.68 3.59
C GLU A 41 6.48 -31.76 2.63
N THR A 42 7.00 -30.60 2.19
CA THR A 42 8.15 -30.55 1.26
C THR A 42 9.49 -30.48 1.98
N ALA A 43 9.62 -29.66 3.03
CA ALA A 43 10.92 -29.41 3.67
C ALA A 43 11.33 -30.50 4.67
N ILE A 44 10.38 -31.13 5.38
CA ILE A 44 10.73 -32.17 6.38
C ILE A 44 11.39 -33.38 5.71
N PRO A 45 10.82 -33.98 4.64
CA PRO A 45 11.47 -35.12 3.99
C PRO A 45 12.84 -34.76 3.41
N PHE A 46 12.97 -33.57 2.82
CA PHE A 46 14.24 -33.09 2.30
C PHE A 46 15.29 -32.95 3.41
N LEU A 47 14.98 -32.25 4.51
CA LEU A 47 15.95 -32.04 5.60
C LEU A 47 16.30 -33.33 6.34
N ALA A 48 15.32 -34.22 6.53
CA ALA A 48 15.56 -35.55 7.09
C ALA A 48 16.51 -36.37 6.20
N SER A 49 16.47 -36.19 4.88
CA SER A 49 17.44 -36.85 3.98
C SER A 49 18.86 -36.29 4.08
N GLN A 50 19.04 -35.08 4.63
CA GLN A 50 20.32 -34.39 4.73
C GLN A 50 20.95 -34.46 6.13
N THR A 51 20.28 -35.09 7.10
CA THR A 51 20.71 -35.09 8.51
C THR A 51 20.56 -36.49 9.12
N GLU A 52 21.48 -36.90 9.99
CA GLU A 52 21.43 -38.20 10.68
C GLU A 52 20.74 -38.12 12.07
N GLY A 53 20.13 -36.98 12.42
CA GLY A 53 19.59 -36.72 13.76
C GLY A 53 18.19 -36.09 13.77
N ASP A 54 17.55 -36.11 14.94
CA ASP A 54 16.21 -35.56 15.14
C ASP A 54 16.22 -34.02 15.13
N PHE A 55 15.20 -33.40 14.53
CA PHE A 55 15.07 -31.95 14.43
C PHE A 55 13.61 -31.48 14.57
N ASP A 56 13.42 -30.34 15.24
CA ASP A 56 12.12 -29.67 15.35
C ASP A 56 12.00 -28.56 14.31
N LEU A 57 11.23 -28.79 13.23
CA LEU A 57 10.94 -27.76 12.24
C LEU A 57 9.76 -26.88 12.70
N ARG A 58 10.07 -25.63 13.06
CA ARG A 58 9.09 -24.58 13.32
C ARG A 58 8.97 -23.63 12.13
N VAL A 59 7.89 -23.79 11.36
CA VAL A 59 7.54 -22.84 10.29
C VAL A 59 6.70 -21.71 10.87
N ALA A 60 7.22 -20.49 10.83
CA ALA A 60 6.49 -19.29 11.23
C ALA A 60 6.51 -18.27 10.10
N LEU A 61 5.33 -17.91 9.59
CA LEU A 61 5.21 -16.88 8.58
C LEU A 61 5.13 -15.50 9.25
N LYS A 62 6.24 -14.78 9.28
CA LYS A 62 6.27 -13.39 9.76
C LYS A 62 6.10 -12.44 8.58
N VAL A 63 4.91 -11.85 8.47
CA VAL A 63 4.65 -10.77 7.51
C VAL A 63 5.07 -9.44 8.15
N SER A 64 6.28 -8.98 7.85
CA SER A 64 6.74 -7.68 8.35
C SER A 64 6.01 -6.53 7.66
N ALA A 65 5.48 -5.59 8.46
CA ALA A 65 5.12 -4.27 7.97
C ALA A 65 6.41 -3.62 7.45
N ALA A 66 6.49 -3.36 6.15
CA ALA A 66 7.72 -2.87 5.49
C ALA A 66 8.43 -1.82 6.36
N GLY A 67 9.61 -2.18 6.87
CA GLY A 67 10.66 -1.20 7.07
C GLY A 67 10.90 -0.55 5.72
N GLN A 68 10.63 0.74 5.62
CA GLN A 68 10.79 1.50 4.39
C GLN A 68 12.28 1.68 4.11
N THR A 69 12.89 0.70 3.47
CA THR A 69 14.17 0.86 2.77
C THR A 69 13.89 0.60 1.30
N HIS A 70 13.43 1.65 0.60
CA HIS A 70 13.39 1.66 -0.86
C HIS A 70 14.84 1.72 -1.38
N GLN A 71 15.44 0.57 -1.70
CA GLN A 71 16.63 0.48 -2.56
C GLN A 71 16.30 0.05 -4.00
N GLY A 72 15.01 0.11 -4.39
CA GLY A 72 14.57 -0.11 -5.78
C GLY A 72 14.32 1.20 -6.53
N PRO A 73 14.15 1.14 -7.87
CA PRO A 73 13.84 2.32 -8.70
C PRO A 73 12.66 3.10 -8.11
N ARG A 74 12.81 4.43 -8.01
CA ARG A 74 11.74 5.32 -7.57
C ARG A 74 10.63 5.31 -8.62
N SER A 75 9.56 4.55 -8.35
CA SER A 75 8.34 4.66 -9.16
C SER A 75 7.67 6.03 -8.90
N PRO A 76 7.18 6.73 -9.94
CA PRO A 76 6.38 7.93 -9.76
C PRO A 76 5.12 7.64 -8.93
N LEU A 77 4.57 8.66 -8.29
CA LEU A 77 3.31 8.52 -7.56
C LEU A 77 2.21 7.97 -8.50
N PRO A 78 1.37 7.03 -8.03
CA PRO A 78 0.12 6.67 -8.69
C PRO A 78 -0.67 7.92 -9.04
N LYS A 79 -1.26 7.98 -10.22
CA LYS A 79 -1.95 9.16 -10.75
C LYS A 79 -3.41 8.86 -10.99
N VAL A 80 -4.28 9.80 -10.63
CA VAL A 80 -5.69 9.79 -11.00
C VAL A 80 -5.90 10.86 -12.06
N GLU A 81 -6.16 10.39 -13.28
CA GLU A 81 -6.41 11.20 -14.47
C GLU A 81 -7.58 10.56 -15.23
N HIS A 82 -8.42 11.39 -15.85
CA HIS A 82 -9.61 10.90 -16.59
C HIS A 82 -10.51 9.94 -15.80
N GLY A 83 -10.61 10.14 -14.48
CA GLY A 83 -11.42 9.31 -13.59
C GLY A 83 -10.88 7.90 -13.35
N ARG A 84 -9.62 7.62 -13.70
CA ARG A 84 -8.97 6.32 -13.47
C ARG A 84 -7.65 6.51 -12.75
N LEU A 85 -7.31 5.55 -11.90
CA LEU A 85 -6.01 5.50 -11.25
C LEU A 85 -5.04 4.67 -12.11
N THR A 86 -3.90 5.24 -12.44
CA THR A 86 -2.79 4.57 -13.12
C THR A 86 -1.53 4.59 -12.24
N TRP A 87 -0.70 3.57 -12.35
CA TRP A 87 0.62 3.55 -11.69
C TRP A 87 1.63 2.78 -12.54
N TYR A 88 2.88 3.26 -12.53
CA TYR A 88 3.96 2.63 -13.27
C TYR A 88 4.67 1.58 -12.42
N ASP A 89 4.78 0.38 -12.96
CA ASP A 89 5.53 -0.73 -12.38
C ASP A 89 6.93 -0.78 -12.99
N PRO A 90 7.98 -0.36 -12.26
CA PRO A 90 9.33 -0.35 -12.79
C PRO A 90 9.93 -1.74 -12.96
N TYR A 91 9.31 -2.79 -12.39
CA TYR A 91 9.80 -4.16 -12.49
C TYR A 91 9.17 -4.91 -13.66
N ALA A 92 7.94 -4.57 -14.01
CA ALA A 92 7.23 -5.11 -15.18
C ALA A 92 7.28 -4.16 -16.39
N ASP A 93 7.97 -3.02 -16.26
CA ASP A 93 8.09 -1.95 -17.25
C ASP A 93 6.74 -1.62 -17.92
N ARG A 94 5.69 -1.44 -17.10
CA ARG A 94 4.34 -1.20 -17.62
C ARG A 94 3.53 -0.28 -16.73
N THR A 95 2.56 0.39 -17.33
CA THR A 95 1.54 1.15 -16.60
C THR A 95 0.34 0.26 -16.33
N ASN A 96 -0.02 0.12 -15.05
CA ASN A 96 -1.22 -0.58 -14.62
C ASN A 96 -2.35 0.43 -14.39
N THR A 97 -3.59 -0.01 -14.62
CA THR A 97 -4.79 0.80 -14.44
C THR A 97 -5.72 0.10 -13.44
N VAL A 98 -6.14 0.82 -12.42
CA VAL A 98 -7.19 0.39 -11.48
C VAL A 98 -8.56 0.82 -12.03
N GLY A 99 -9.63 0.22 -11.51
CA GLY A 99 -11.01 0.60 -11.82
C GLY A 99 -11.30 2.10 -11.65
N ALA A 100 -12.46 2.53 -12.17
CA ALA A 100 -12.89 3.92 -12.14
C ALA A 100 -12.94 4.47 -10.71
N VAL A 101 -12.68 5.76 -10.53
CA VAL A 101 -12.81 6.42 -9.22
C VAL A 101 -14.22 6.21 -8.67
N GLY A 102 -14.30 5.70 -7.44
CA GLY A 102 -15.56 5.32 -6.78
C GLY A 102 -15.91 3.83 -6.92
N SER A 103 -15.24 3.08 -7.79
CA SER A 103 -15.43 1.63 -7.93
C SER A 103 -14.92 0.85 -6.70
N VAL A 104 -15.22 -0.44 -6.68
CA VAL A 104 -14.75 -1.35 -5.62
C VAL A 104 -13.22 -1.50 -5.69
N GLU A 105 -12.64 -1.63 -6.88
CA GLU A 105 -11.19 -1.74 -7.10
C GLU A 105 -10.46 -0.48 -6.63
N TRP A 106 -11.03 0.70 -6.91
CA TRP A 106 -10.54 1.98 -6.40
C TRP A 106 -10.51 2.00 -4.86
N ARG A 107 -11.60 1.56 -4.22
CA ARG A 107 -11.70 1.53 -2.76
C ARG A 107 -10.72 0.53 -2.13
N GLN A 108 -10.62 -0.67 -2.71
CA GLN A 108 -9.65 -1.67 -2.30
C GLN A 108 -8.21 -1.15 -2.43
N TRP A 109 -7.91 -0.41 -3.50
CA TRP A 109 -6.61 0.22 -3.67
C TRP A 109 -6.35 1.27 -2.58
N LEU A 110 -7.33 2.15 -2.32
CA LEU A 110 -7.25 3.16 -1.27
C LEU A 110 -7.07 2.56 0.12
N ASP A 111 -7.66 1.40 0.42
CA ASP A 111 -7.55 0.73 1.73
C ASP A 111 -6.29 -0.15 1.86
N GLY A 112 -5.47 -0.26 0.80
CA GLY A 112 -4.18 -0.95 0.84
C GLY A 112 -3.27 -0.47 1.96
N VAL A 113 -2.66 -1.42 2.68
CA VAL A 113 -1.82 -1.14 3.87
C VAL A 113 -0.62 -0.27 3.54
N GLY A 114 -0.03 -0.44 2.37
CA GLY A 114 1.06 0.42 1.91
C GLY A 114 0.63 1.57 0.99
N THR A 115 -0.67 1.72 0.71
CA THR A 115 -1.17 2.82 -0.12
C THR A 115 -1.11 4.09 0.72
N ARG A 116 -0.16 4.98 0.40
CA ARG A 116 0.09 6.20 1.19
C ARG A 116 -0.25 7.49 0.47
N SER A 117 -0.21 7.51 -0.86
CA SER A 117 -0.44 8.74 -1.62
C SER A 117 -0.70 8.46 -3.10
N PHE A 118 -1.45 9.37 -3.73
CA PHE A 118 -1.60 9.45 -5.19
C PHE A 118 -1.64 10.92 -5.62
N ARG A 119 -1.31 11.19 -6.88
CA ARG A 119 -1.50 12.49 -7.51
C ARG A 119 -2.87 12.51 -8.19
N TYR A 120 -3.61 13.60 -8.06
CA TYR A 120 -4.85 13.85 -8.79
C TYR A 120 -4.67 15.05 -9.70
N ALA A 121 -5.17 14.97 -10.93
CA ALA A 121 -5.22 16.08 -11.87
C ALA A 121 -6.55 16.09 -12.64
N SER A 122 -7.13 17.28 -12.77
CA SER A 122 -8.26 17.58 -13.65
C SER A 122 -8.22 19.04 -14.07
N ASP A 123 -9.15 19.45 -14.93
CA ASP A 123 -9.29 20.84 -15.37
C ASP A 123 -9.56 21.81 -14.21
N GLN A 124 -10.06 21.31 -13.08
CA GLN A 124 -10.30 22.10 -11.87
C GLN A 124 -9.03 22.32 -11.02
N GLY A 125 -7.94 21.61 -11.35
CA GLY A 125 -6.64 21.72 -10.70
C GLY A 125 -6.01 20.37 -10.34
N ALA A 126 -4.84 20.44 -9.71
CA ALA A 126 -4.08 19.25 -9.32
C ALA A 126 -3.63 19.32 -7.86
N PHE A 127 -3.51 18.15 -7.22
CA PHE A 127 -3.01 18.01 -5.86
C PHE A 127 -2.41 16.61 -5.64
N THR A 128 -1.74 16.44 -4.50
CA THR A 128 -1.31 15.12 -4.02
C THR A 128 -2.19 14.72 -2.84
N ALA A 129 -2.92 13.63 -2.95
CA ALA A 129 -3.63 13.02 -1.84
C ALA A 129 -2.64 12.22 -0.98
N VAL A 130 -2.70 12.40 0.33
CA VAL A 130 -1.86 11.71 1.31
C VAL A 130 -2.75 11.07 2.37
N LYS A 131 -2.49 9.79 2.66
CA LYS A 131 -3.13 9.04 3.74
C LYS A 131 -2.34 9.27 5.04
N GLU A 132 -3.00 9.90 6.01
CA GLU A 132 -2.50 10.12 7.37
C GLU A 132 -3.20 9.16 8.34
N LYS A 133 -2.48 8.71 9.38
CA LYS A 133 -3.11 8.02 10.53
C LYS A 133 -3.51 9.07 11.57
N ARG A 134 -4.78 9.11 11.95
CA ARG A 134 -5.30 9.96 13.03
C ARG A 134 -6.19 9.16 13.97
N ARG A 135 -5.87 9.19 15.28
CA ARG A 135 -6.64 8.47 16.33
C ARG A 135 -6.97 7.01 15.96
N GLY A 136 -5.98 6.29 15.42
CA GLY A 136 -6.13 4.89 15.00
C GLY A 136 -6.85 4.66 13.65
N ARG A 137 -7.36 5.70 12.99
CA ARG A 137 -8.04 5.61 11.69
C ARG A 137 -7.21 6.23 10.57
N SER A 138 -7.32 5.69 9.38
CA SER A 138 -6.69 6.25 8.18
C SER A 138 -7.61 7.29 7.55
N VAL A 139 -7.09 8.50 7.32
CA VAL A 139 -7.78 9.61 6.69
C VAL A 139 -6.95 10.22 5.59
N TRP A 140 -7.62 10.75 4.57
CA TRP A 140 -6.98 11.34 3.41
C TRP A 140 -7.05 12.87 3.48
N TYR A 141 -5.96 13.50 3.09
CA TYR A 141 -5.85 14.94 2.87
C TYR A 141 -5.32 15.20 1.46
N ALA A 142 -5.86 16.22 0.80
CA ALA A 142 -5.33 16.76 -0.44
C ALA A 142 -4.33 17.87 -0.12
N HIS A 143 -3.13 17.80 -0.69
CA HIS A 143 -2.03 18.75 -0.48
C HIS A 143 -1.66 19.41 -1.80
N ARG A 144 -1.48 20.74 -1.80
CA ARG A 144 -0.97 21.49 -2.96
C ARG A 144 -0.08 22.63 -2.52
N ARG A 145 1.07 22.79 -3.16
CA ARG A 145 1.88 24.01 -3.06
C ARG A 145 1.48 25.00 -4.16
N GLN A 146 1.23 26.25 -3.78
CA GLN A 146 0.94 27.35 -4.71
C GLN A 146 1.53 28.64 -4.13
N GLY A 147 2.36 29.34 -4.90
CA GLY A 147 2.99 30.60 -4.47
C GLY A 147 3.80 30.47 -3.18
N GLY A 148 4.53 29.37 -2.99
CA GLY A 148 5.31 29.11 -1.77
C GLY A 148 4.51 28.56 -0.57
N HIS A 149 3.17 28.64 -0.59
CA HIS A 149 2.33 28.16 0.52
C HIS A 149 1.80 26.75 0.28
N LEU A 150 1.83 25.91 1.31
CA LEU A 150 1.20 24.58 1.31
C LEU A 150 -0.25 24.70 1.79
N LYS A 151 -1.20 24.46 0.89
CA LYS A 151 -2.62 24.33 1.22
C LYS A 151 -2.96 22.85 1.43
N ARG A 152 -3.85 22.57 2.39
CA ARG A 152 -4.42 21.24 2.60
C ARG A 152 -5.94 21.26 2.72
N VAL A 153 -6.60 20.25 2.19
CA VAL A 153 -8.06 20.03 2.32
C VAL A 153 -8.32 18.61 2.81
N TYR A 154 -9.23 18.44 3.76
CA TYR A 154 -9.65 17.12 4.24
C TYR A 154 -10.51 16.40 3.18
N LEU A 155 -10.12 15.19 2.81
CA LEU A 155 -10.84 14.36 1.83
C LEU A 155 -11.77 13.34 2.51
N GLY A 156 -11.46 12.91 3.74
CA GLY A 156 -12.23 11.90 4.45
C GLY A 156 -11.56 10.54 4.50
N GLN A 157 -12.34 9.51 4.85
CA GLN A 157 -11.93 8.11 4.77
C GLN A 157 -12.01 7.62 3.32
N SER A 158 -11.36 6.49 3.01
CA SER A 158 -11.33 5.93 1.65
C SER A 158 -12.71 5.78 1.02
N ALA A 159 -13.73 5.41 1.80
CA ALA A 159 -15.12 5.28 1.32
C ALA A 159 -15.73 6.59 0.79
N ASN A 160 -15.22 7.75 1.24
CA ASN A 160 -15.74 9.07 0.87
C ASN A 160 -14.97 9.70 -0.31
N LEU A 161 -13.91 9.05 -0.81
CA LEU A 161 -13.10 9.56 -1.92
C LEU A 161 -13.78 9.22 -3.26
N THR A 162 -14.81 10.00 -3.60
CA THR A 162 -15.50 9.94 -4.89
C THR A 162 -14.90 10.93 -5.90
N GLY A 163 -15.22 10.76 -7.18
CA GLY A 163 -14.79 11.71 -8.22
C GLY A 163 -15.21 13.14 -7.89
N ALA A 164 -16.48 13.33 -7.47
CA ALA A 164 -16.99 14.63 -7.03
C ALA A 164 -16.17 15.22 -5.87
N LYS A 165 -15.78 14.41 -4.87
CA LYS A 165 -14.97 14.87 -3.74
C LYS A 165 -13.58 15.33 -4.16
N LEU A 166 -12.95 14.60 -5.07
CA LEU A 166 -11.63 14.96 -5.61
C LEU A 166 -11.70 16.26 -6.43
N THR A 167 -12.70 16.39 -7.30
CA THR A 167 -12.93 17.60 -8.09
C THR A 167 -13.21 18.81 -7.20
N GLU A 168 -14.05 18.66 -6.18
CA GLU A 168 -14.34 19.71 -5.20
C GLU A 168 -13.06 20.17 -4.46
N ALA A 169 -12.22 19.21 -4.04
CA ALA A 169 -10.95 19.51 -3.38
C ALA A 169 -9.97 20.22 -4.31
N ALA A 170 -9.88 19.82 -5.59
CA ALA A 170 -9.05 20.50 -6.58
C ALA A 170 -9.47 21.97 -6.74
N ARG A 171 -10.77 22.23 -6.88
CA ARG A 171 -11.33 23.59 -6.97
C ARG A 171 -11.01 24.43 -5.73
N LYS A 172 -11.21 23.87 -4.52
CA LYS A 172 -10.88 24.53 -3.24
C LYS A 172 -9.39 24.84 -3.09
N LEU A 173 -8.52 23.96 -3.59
CA LEU A 173 -7.07 24.17 -3.53
C LEU A 173 -6.58 25.17 -4.59
N ASN A 174 -7.34 25.36 -5.68
CA ASN A 174 -7.02 26.32 -6.75
C ASN A 174 -7.55 27.72 -6.46
N SER A 175 -8.61 27.85 -5.64
CA SER A 175 -9.12 29.16 -5.24
C SER A 175 -8.07 29.91 -4.41
N ARG A 176 -7.99 31.23 -4.62
CA ARG A 176 -7.09 32.14 -3.89
C ARG A 176 -7.55 32.42 -2.46
N GLU A 177 -8.57 31.72 -1.97
CA GLU A 177 -9.16 31.96 -0.65
C GLU A 177 -8.14 31.73 0.48
N VAL A 178 -7.96 32.77 1.28
CA VAL A 178 -7.20 32.75 2.53
C VAL A 178 -8.05 32.03 3.57
N ILE A 179 -8.01 30.70 3.59
CA ILE A 179 -8.71 29.95 4.64
C ILE A 179 -7.86 30.01 5.92
N ARG A 180 -8.18 30.98 6.80
CA ARG A 180 -7.85 30.90 8.22
C ARG A 180 -8.68 29.77 8.83
N LEU A 181 -8.04 28.64 9.17
CA LEU A 181 -8.71 27.56 9.87
C LEU A 181 -8.81 27.91 11.36
N THR A 182 -9.89 28.57 11.76
CA THR A 182 -10.32 28.63 13.16
C THR A 182 -10.86 27.25 13.54
N HIS A 183 -10.23 26.58 14.49
CA HIS A 183 -10.84 25.43 15.18
C HIS A 183 -11.85 25.99 16.20
N GLN A 184 -13.10 25.53 16.13
CA GLN A 184 -14.00 25.46 17.29
C GLN A 184 -14.02 24.01 17.78
#